data_AF-A0A9D7E733-F1
#
_entry.id   AF-A0A9D7E733-F1
#
_cell.length_a   1.000
_cell.length_b   1.000
_cell.length_c   1.000
_cell.angle_alpha   90.00
_cell.angle_beta   90.00
_cell.angle_gamma   90.00
#
_symmetry.space_group_name_H-M   'P 1'
#
loop_
_entity.id
_entity.type
_entity.pdbx_description
1 polymer ?
#
loop_
_entity_poly.entity_id
_entity_poly.type
_entity_poly.pdbx_seq_one_letter_code
_entity_poly.pdbx_strand_id
1 'polypeptide(L)'
;MPRKPETIIKQARQRIVRIRETLGDVDYLCSGTLLQRTKVCGKAGCRCAQDPNARHGPYFEWGHMQGGKLVHRAVSPEQAAILRLAIDNYRNVKQLLRDWEVETERLIDAEVPRKA
;
A
#
# COMPACT_ATOMS: atom_id res chain seq x y z
N MET A 1 19.62 31.30 -2.63
CA MET A 1 18.70 32.29 -2.03
C MET A 1 17.44 31.57 -1.57
N PRO A 2 16.96 31.79 -0.33
CA PRO A 2 15.70 31.21 0.12
C PRO A 2 14.55 31.67 -0.78
N ARG A 3 13.62 30.77 -1.12
CA ARG A 3 12.44 31.11 -1.93
C ARG A 3 11.53 32.06 -1.14
N LYS A 4 10.89 33.01 -1.83
CA LYS A 4 9.90 33.91 -1.21
C LYS A 4 8.73 33.11 -0.61
N PRO A 5 8.16 33.49 0.55
CA PRO A 5 7.06 32.77 1.20
C PRO A 5 5.87 32.50 0.27
N GLU A 6 5.46 33.47 -0.54
CA GLU A 6 4.37 33.32 -1.53
C GLU A 6 4.59 32.18 -2.53
N THR A 7 5.85 31.97 -2.95
CA THR A 7 6.20 30.89 -3.88
C THR A 7 6.10 29.53 -3.19
N ILE A 8 6.49 29.44 -1.91
CA ILE A 8 6.39 28.23 -1.10
C ILE A 8 4.92 27.88 -0.91
N ILE A 9 4.08 28.85 -0.53
CA ILE A 9 2.64 28.67 -0.35
C ILE A 9 1.99 28.16 -1.64
N LYS A 10 2.26 28.80 -2.78
CA LYS A 10 1.71 28.38 -4.08
C LYS A 10 2.11 26.93 -4.42
N GLN A 11 3.36 26.56 -4.24
CA GLN A 11 3.86 25.23 -4.56
C GLN A 11 3.27 24.15 -3.65
N ALA A 12 3.22 24.40 -2.35
CA ALA A 12 2.64 23.45 -1.39
C ALA A 12 1.15 23.23 -1.68
N ARG A 13 0.37 24.31 -1.94
CA ARG A 13 -1.04 24.18 -2.36
C ARG A 13 -1.21 23.37 -3.64
N GLN A 14 -0.38 23.60 -4.66
CA GLN A 14 -0.43 22.83 -5.90
C GLN A 14 -0.14 21.34 -5.68
N ARG A 15 0.82 21.01 -4.81
CA ARG A 15 1.14 19.62 -4.47
C ARG A 15 0.00 18.96 -3.71
N ILE A 16 -0.59 19.66 -2.75
CA ILE A 16 -1.76 19.16 -2.01
C ILE A 16 -2.94 18.89 -2.94
N VAL A 17 -3.20 19.76 -3.93
CA VAL A 17 -4.26 19.51 -4.93
C VAL A 17 -3.99 18.20 -5.69
N ARG A 18 -2.76 17.99 -6.20
CA ARG A 18 -2.40 16.75 -6.90
C ARG A 18 -2.51 15.51 -6.02
N ILE A 19 -2.10 15.62 -4.75
CA ILE A 19 -2.26 14.54 -3.78
C ILE A 19 -3.74 14.19 -3.61
N ARG A 20 -4.60 15.20 -3.46
CA ARG A 20 -6.05 15.01 -3.31
C ARG A 20 -6.69 14.39 -4.55
N GLU A 21 -6.30 14.82 -5.74
CA GLU A 21 -6.74 14.22 -7.02
C GLU A 21 -6.32 12.75 -7.08
N THR A 22 -5.04 12.46 -6.84
CA THR A 22 -4.51 11.09 -6.87
C THR A 22 -5.21 10.19 -5.84
N LEU A 23 -5.50 10.71 -4.63
CA LEU A 23 -6.26 10.00 -3.61
C LEU A 23 -7.71 9.75 -4.03
N GLY A 24 -8.32 10.69 -4.76
CA GLY A 24 -9.69 10.57 -5.27
C GLY A 24 -9.85 9.50 -6.35
N ASP A 25 -8.78 9.17 -7.07
CA ASP A 25 -8.76 8.15 -8.13
C ASP A 25 -8.55 6.72 -7.60
N VAL A 26 -8.30 6.53 -6.30
CA VAL A 26 -8.06 5.20 -5.72
C VAL A 26 -9.38 4.45 -5.52
N ASP A 27 -9.53 3.33 -6.23
CA ASP A 27 -10.70 2.45 -6.14
C ASP A 27 -10.58 1.39 -5.02
N TYR A 28 -9.79 0.33 -5.23
CA TYR A 28 -9.58 -0.72 -4.23
C TYR A 28 -8.49 -0.37 -3.22
N LEU A 29 -8.77 -0.62 -1.93
CA LEU A 29 -7.84 -0.36 -0.83
C LEU A 29 -7.89 -1.46 0.24
N CYS A 30 -6.77 -2.13 0.48
CA CYS A 30 -6.63 -3.12 1.55
C CYS A 30 -5.20 -3.11 2.10
N SER A 31 -5.04 -3.20 3.41
CA SER A 31 -3.72 -3.37 4.00
C SER A 31 -3.27 -4.83 4.01
N GLY A 32 -2.03 -5.08 4.45
CA GLY A 32 -1.52 -6.43 4.68
C GLY A 32 -0.62 -6.96 3.59
N THR A 33 -0.51 -8.28 3.53
CA THR A 33 0.43 -9.00 2.69
C THR A 33 -0.27 -10.19 2.03
N LEU A 34 -0.02 -10.35 0.74
CA LEU A 34 -0.47 -11.51 -0.03
C LEU A 34 0.69 -12.48 -0.21
N LEU A 35 0.46 -13.73 0.16
CA LEU A 35 1.44 -14.81 0.09
C LEU A 35 0.97 -15.84 -0.94
N GLN A 36 1.88 -16.24 -1.83
CA GLN A 36 1.67 -17.27 -2.83
C GLN A 36 2.58 -18.46 -2.52
N ARG A 37 2.02 -19.67 -2.41
CA ARG A 37 2.79 -20.88 -2.11
C ARG A 37 2.31 -22.08 -2.92
N THR A 38 3.24 -22.93 -3.28
CA THR A 38 2.98 -24.30 -3.75
C THR A 38 3.31 -25.29 -2.63
N LYS A 39 2.56 -26.38 -2.49
CA LYS A 39 2.70 -27.35 -1.39
C LYS A 39 2.89 -28.78 -1.91
N VAL A 40 3.54 -29.61 -1.10
CA VAL A 40 3.54 -31.07 -1.24
C VAL A 40 2.26 -31.63 -0.62
N CYS A 41 1.68 -32.69 -1.19
CA CYS A 41 0.42 -33.26 -0.69
C CYS A 41 0.58 -34.41 0.32
N GLY A 42 1.80 -34.93 0.52
CA GLY A 42 2.07 -36.02 1.45
C GLY A 42 1.66 -37.42 0.96
N LYS A 43 1.03 -37.55 -0.22
CA LYS A 43 0.67 -38.84 -0.80
C LYS A 43 1.92 -39.61 -1.27
N ALA A 44 2.06 -40.86 -0.84
CA ALA A 44 3.13 -41.75 -1.29
C ALA A 44 3.13 -41.89 -2.83
N GLY A 45 4.31 -41.76 -3.45
CA GLY A 45 4.48 -41.83 -4.90
C GLY A 45 4.04 -40.58 -5.67
N CYS A 46 3.56 -39.52 -5.01
CA CYS A 46 3.23 -38.29 -5.72
C CYS A 46 4.51 -37.55 -6.15
N ARG A 47 4.59 -37.17 -7.43
CA ARG A 47 5.73 -36.44 -8.02
C ARG A 47 6.02 -35.12 -7.30
N CYS A 48 5.02 -34.48 -6.68
CA CYS A 48 5.18 -33.22 -5.94
C CYS A 48 6.21 -33.30 -4.80
N ALA A 49 6.50 -34.49 -4.27
CA ALA A 49 7.46 -34.69 -3.19
C ALA A 49 8.92 -34.52 -3.65
N GLN A 50 9.20 -34.77 -4.93
CA GLN A 50 10.57 -34.81 -5.48
C GLN A 50 10.80 -33.71 -6.51
N ASP A 51 9.75 -33.29 -7.23
CA ASP A 51 9.82 -32.26 -8.27
C ASP A 51 9.12 -30.97 -7.81
N PRO A 52 9.87 -29.88 -7.60
CA PRO A 52 9.31 -28.57 -7.26
C PRO A 52 8.27 -28.05 -8.26
N ASN A 53 8.40 -28.36 -9.56
CA ASN A 53 7.45 -27.94 -10.60
C ASN A 53 6.14 -28.74 -10.55
N ALA A 54 6.14 -29.90 -9.90
CA ALA A 54 4.95 -30.71 -9.69
C ALA A 54 4.22 -30.39 -8.37
N ARG A 55 4.65 -29.37 -7.62
CA ARG A 55 4.00 -28.96 -6.37
C ARG A 55 2.61 -28.39 -6.63
N HIS A 56 1.67 -28.72 -5.76
CA HIS A 56 0.29 -28.29 -5.89
C HIS A 56 0.12 -26.82 -5.54
N GLY A 57 -0.76 -26.13 -6.25
CA GLY A 57 -1.03 -24.70 -6.09
C GLY A 57 -1.05 -23.98 -7.43
N PRO A 58 -0.94 -22.65 -7.44
CA PRO A 58 -0.64 -21.80 -6.29
C PRO A 58 -1.82 -21.69 -5.30
N TYR A 59 -1.50 -21.73 -4.01
CA TYR A 59 -2.40 -21.32 -2.94
C TYR A 59 -2.07 -19.89 -2.54
N PHE A 60 -3.11 -19.07 -2.37
CA PHE A 60 -2.98 -17.69 -1.95
C PHE A 60 -3.53 -17.51 -0.53
N GLU A 61 -2.79 -16.77 0.29
CA GLU A 61 -3.19 -16.40 1.63
C GLU A 61 -2.96 -14.90 1.83
N TRP A 62 -3.96 -14.21 2.34
CA TRP A 62 -3.89 -12.80 2.69
C TRP A 62 -3.84 -12.66 4.20
N GLY A 63 -2.75 -12.08 4.69
CA GLY A 63 -2.60 -11.69 6.09
C GLY A 63 -2.80 -10.19 6.26
N HIS A 64 -3.70 -9.76 7.15
CA HIS A 64 -3.90 -8.34 7.44
C HIS A 64 -4.26 -8.12 8.91
N MET A 65 -4.15 -6.87 9.37
CA MET A 65 -4.59 -6.50 10.71
C MET A 65 -6.10 -6.25 10.73
N GLN A 66 -6.80 -6.81 11.71
CA GLN A 66 -8.20 -6.54 12.01
C GLN A 66 -8.34 -6.38 13.52
N GLY A 67 -8.80 -5.21 13.98
CA GLY A 67 -8.94 -4.93 15.41
C GLY A 67 -7.65 -5.11 16.23
N GLY A 68 -6.50 -4.74 15.66
CA GLY A 68 -5.19 -4.89 16.32
C GLY A 68 -4.62 -6.32 16.34
N LYS A 69 -5.29 -7.29 15.70
CA LYS A 69 -4.81 -8.68 15.59
C LYS A 69 -4.49 -9.02 14.13
N LEU A 70 -3.44 -9.82 13.93
CA LEU A 70 -3.11 -10.36 12.61
C LEU A 70 -4.06 -11.53 12.30
N VAL A 71 -4.79 -11.43 11.20
CA VAL A 71 -5.70 -12.47 10.69
C VAL A 71 -5.22 -12.95 9.33
N HIS A 72 -5.40 -14.24 9.06
CA HIS A 72 -5.04 -14.88 7.78
C HIS A 72 -6.28 -15.46 7.11
N ARG A 73 -6.39 -15.27 5.80
CA ARG A 73 -7.50 -15.77 4.98
C ARG A 73 -6.97 -16.40 3.71
N ALA A 74 -7.33 -17.65 3.44
CA ALA A 74 -7.13 -18.27 2.13
C ALA A 74 -8.04 -17.58 1.09
N VAL A 75 -7.50 -17.27 -0.08
CA VAL A 75 -8.21 -16.53 -1.13
C VAL A 75 -8.06 -17.20 -2.48
N SER A 76 -9.03 -17.00 -3.36
CA SER A 76 -8.96 -17.49 -4.74
C SER A 76 -7.90 -16.73 -5.55
N PRO A 77 -7.45 -17.26 -6.71
CA PRO A 77 -6.56 -16.53 -7.62
C PRO A 77 -7.13 -15.17 -8.07
N GLU A 78 -8.43 -15.07 -8.30
CA GLU A 78 -9.11 -13.84 -8.72
C GLU A 78 -9.10 -12.81 -7.58
N GLN A 79 -9.43 -13.25 -6.36
CA GLN A 79 -9.33 -12.41 -5.16
C GLN A 79 -7.88 -11.96 -4.91
N ALA A 80 -6.91 -12.84 -5.14
CA ALA A 80 -5.50 -12.55 -4.99
C ALA A 80 -5.02 -11.45 -5.96
N ALA A 81 -5.52 -11.45 -7.21
CA ALA A 81 -5.22 -10.40 -8.18
C ALA A 81 -5.73 -9.03 -7.71
N ILE A 82 -6.99 -8.95 -7.26
CA ILE A 82 -7.59 -7.71 -6.75
C ILE A 82 -6.88 -7.24 -5.47
N LEU A 83 -6.57 -8.16 -4.55
CA LEU A 83 -5.87 -7.84 -3.30
C LEU A 83 -4.47 -7.29 -3.55
N ARG A 84 -3.76 -7.76 -4.57
CA ARG A 84 -2.43 -7.24 -4.92
C ARG A 84 -2.51 -5.75 -5.28
N LEU A 85 -3.44 -5.40 -6.17
CA LEU A 85 -3.72 -4.00 -6.52
C LEU A 85 -4.10 -3.19 -5.27
N ALA A 86 -5.02 -3.70 -4.46
CA ALA A 86 -5.50 -3.01 -3.25
C ALA A 86 -4.40 -2.77 -2.21
N ILE A 87 -3.46 -3.71 -2.06
CA ILE A 87 -2.30 -3.62 -1.16
C ILE A 87 -1.29 -2.58 -1.67
N ASP A 88 -1.02 -2.56 -2.96
CA ASP A 88 -0.12 -1.57 -3.54
C ASP A 88 -0.72 -0.17 -3.48
N ASN A 89 -2.03 -0.03 -3.76
CA ASN A 89 -2.76 1.21 -3.54
C ASN A 89 -2.67 1.66 -2.07
N TYR A 90 -2.82 0.76 -1.11
CA TYR A 90 -2.70 1.11 0.31
C TYR A 90 -1.32 1.63 0.69
N ARG A 91 -0.25 1.07 0.10
CA ARG A 91 1.11 1.59 0.28
C ARG A 91 1.27 2.99 -0.30
N ASN A 92 0.73 3.22 -1.50
CA ASN A 92 0.76 4.53 -2.17
C ASN A 92 -0.04 5.57 -1.39
N VAL A 93 -1.26 5.25 -0.94
CA VAL A 93 -2.08 6.12 -0.10
C VAL A 93 -1.34 6.51 1.18
N LYS A 94 -0.70 5.57 1.88
CA LYS A 94 0.11 5.90 3.07
C LYS A 94 1.29 6.81 2.74
N GLN A 95 1.89 6.71 1.56
CA GLN A 95 2.91 7.65 1.14
C GLN A 95 2.32 9.05 0.89
N LEU A 96 1.23 9.13 0.14
CA LEU A 96 0.54 10.37 -0.18
C LEU A 96 0.07 11.12 1.08
N LEU A 97 -0.42 10.41 2.10
CA LEU A 97 -0.78 11.01 3.39
C LEU A 97 0.42 11.62 4.10
N ARG A 98 1.57 10.94 4.13
CA ARG A 98 2.82 11.48 4.70
C ARG A 98 3.31 12.70 3.93
N ASP A 99 3.23 12.65 2.61
CA ASP A 99 3.61 13.78 1.76
C ASP A 99 2.68 14.98 1.99
N TRP A 100 1.38 14.72 2.21
CA TRP A 100 0.43 15.76 2.55
C TRP A 100 0.78 16.42 3.89
N GLU A 101 1.06 15.65 4.93
CA GLU A 101 1.51 16.19 6.23
C GLU A 101 2.70 17.15 6.06
N VAL A 102 3.71 16.75 5.26
CA VAL A 102 4.89 17.57 4.97
C VAL A 102 4.54 18.86 4.23
N GLU A 103 3.67 18.81 3.20
CA GLU A 103 3.27 20.03 2.49
C GLU A 103 2.37 20.94 3.35
N THR A 104 1.58 20.36 4.27
CA THR A 104 0.79 21.13 5.24
C THR A 104 1.68 21.82 6.26
N GLU A 105 2.71 21.16 6.80
CA GLU A 105 3.70 21.80 7.68
C GLU A 105 4.38 22.98 6.98
N ARG A 106 4.79 22.80 5.71
CA ARG A 106 5.37 23.89 4.90
C ARG A 106 4.42 25.06 4.71
N LEU A 107 3.12 24.81 4.57
CA LEU A 107 2.13 25.89 4.50
C LEU A 107 2.06 26.65 5.82
N ILE A 108 1.96 25.93 6.94
CA ILE A 108 1.88 26.54 8.27
C ILE A 108 3.12 27.41 8.53
N ASP A 109 4.31 26.88 8.31
CA ASP A 109 5.56 27.62 8.54
C ASP A 109 5.71 28.85 7.62
N ALA A 110 5.16 28.80 6.39
CA ALA A 110 5.22 29.91 5.44
C ALA A 110 4.11 30.97 5.66
N GLU A 111 2.92 30.56 6.11
CA GLU A 111 1.79 31.45 6.40
C GLU A 111 1.92 32.11 7.77
N VAL A 112 2.46 31.38 8.76
CA VAL A 112 2.68 31.86 10.13
C VAL A 112 4.15 31.65 10.52
N PRO A 113 5.02 32.63 10.22
CA PRO A 113 6.43 32.53 10.58
C PRO A 113 6.58 32.33 12.10
N ARG A 114 7.40 31.36 12.50
CA ARG A 114 7.68 31.11 13.93
C ARG A 114 8.17 32.40 14.58
N LYS A 115 7.62 32.73 15.75
CA LYS A 115 8.17 33.82 16.58
C LYS A 115 9.59 33.43 17.00
N ALA A 116 10.52 34.38 16.82
CA ALA A 116 11.91 34.25 17.27
C ALA A 116 11.99 34.09 18.78
#